data_AF-A0A385YT96-F1
#
_entry.id   AF-A0A385YT96-F1
#
_cell.length_a   1.000
_cell.length_b   1.000
_cell.length_c   1.000
_cell.angle_alpha   90.00
_cell.angle_beta   90.00
_cell.angle_gamma   90.00
#
_symmetry.space_group_name_H-M   'P 1'
#
loop_
_entity.id
_entity.type
_entity.pdbx_description
1 polymer ?
#
loop_
_entity_poly.entity_id
_entity_poly.type
_entity_poly.pdbx_seq_one_letter_code
_entity_poly.pdbx_strand_id
1 'polypeptide(L)'
;MKKIILFIPILFLSFFFFSPQTMNATITDKARVIVTFEDSISSRALQKAQADITMTSENEEIVAAEIPVSYIDDLRRDPSVQKVELDPIVKVNADFMEYGLTLTEIPQAWNENFFGNGVKVAIIDSGIASHEDLHIAGGVSFVDYTTSFSDDNGHGTHVAGIIAAQHNSIGVAGIAPNVDLFSVKSMNQDGESYLSDVIAGIDWSIEHQMDIINMSFGTQVDSFAFHTILQKAEAAGILLVGAAGNDGTGFGDTVDYPAKYEEVIAVSAVDQNSRHASFSSTGPALEIAAPGVGIASTYIGNQYARMSGTSMAAPYVAGYAALLKQAYPTKSTTELRKILTATSTDLGDIGRDILYGFGLLHASSLDVDSETTSPTQPVNEPTATDTVDNEKVVPPLLPEPTPDESPEPEKTPAKSPEFVDVPTNFWAHDAIQQLTELGIINGFPNGTFAPSNSIRRDHVAAMLYRLNPVESPSTEEVFKDVSSSYSFYKEIYAMKQQGVFSGNNGYFFPREKLTRAEMAKILVEVFDLTGSADAPFKDVSQNMWAKTYIDILYANNITKGSAGNFHPAAPVTRAEFAVFVTRALEK
;
A
#
# COMPACT_ATOMS: atom_id res chain seq x y z
N MET A 1 -81.19 -17.16 63.47
CA MET A 1 -81.04 -18.57 63.04
C MET A 1 -79.99 -18.63 61.95
N LYS A 2 -78.97 -19.47 62.15
CA LYS A 2 -78.12 -20.19 61.19
C LYS A 2 -77.96 -19.66 59.75
N LYS A 3 -76.67 -19.54 59.37
CA LYS A 3 -76.07 -19.84 58.04
C LYS A 3 -76.26 -18.77 56.95
N ILE A 4 -75.33 -18.47 56.05
CA ILE A 4 -73.99 -18.96 55.73
C ILE A 4 -73.26 -17.81 54.99
N ILE A 5 -71.94 -17.78 55.17
CA ILE A 5 -70.93 -16.90 54.59
C ILE A 5 -70.92 -16.97 53.05
N LEU A 6 -70.89 -15.82 52.38
CA LEU A 6 -70.32 -15.68 51.03
C LEU A 6 -69.42 -14.43 51.02
N PHE A 7 -68.11 -14.68 51.05
CA PHE A 7 -67.05 -13.67 51.01
C PHE A 7 -66.76 -13.33 49.55
N ILE A 8 -67.03 -12.09 49.14
CA ILE A 8 -66.50 -11.49 47.90
C ILE A 8 -65.53 -10.39 48.36
N PRO A 9 -64.20 -10.54 48.22
CA PRO A 9 -63.30 -9.46 48.57
C PRO A 9 -63.23 -8.46 47.41
N ILE A 10 -63.52 -7.22 47.78
CA ILE A 10 -63.51 -6.02 46.95
C ILE A 10 -62.07 -5.66 46.55
N LEU A 11 -61.94 -5.32 45.27
CA LEU A 11 -60.82 -4.77 44.54
C LEU A 11 -60.02 -3.72 45.35
N PHE A 12 -58.74 -4.00 45.63
CA PHE A 12 -57.75 -2.98 45.97
C PHE A 12 -56.77 -2.86 44.80
N LEU A 13 -56.84 -1.73 44.11
CA LEU A 13 -55.99 -1.37 42.97
C LEU A 13 -54.61 -0.96 43.52
N SER A 14 -53.66 -1.89 43.54
CA SER A 14 -52.25 -1.62 43.82
C SER A 14 -51.46 -1.57 42.51
N PHE A 15 -50.99 -0.38 42.14
CA PHE A 15 -49.99 -0.14 41.11
C PHE A 15 -48.73 -0.96 41.39
N PHE A 16 -48.46 -2.00 40.58
CA PHE A 16 -47.13 -2.59 40.50
C PHE A 16 -46.34 -1.82 39.44
N PHE A 17 -45.28 -1.15 39.89
CA PHE A 17 -44.20 -0.70 39.01
C PHE A 17 -43.58 -1.94 38.36
N PHE A 18 -43.77 -2.10 37.06
CA PHE A 18 -42.95 -3.00 36.24
C PHE A 18 -41.58 -2.34 36.09
N SER A 19 -40.59 -2.80 36.85
CA SER A 19 -39.19 -2.64 36.44
C SER A 19 -39.00 -3.48 35.18
N PRO A 20 -38.56 -2.92 34.03
CA PRO A 20 -38.14 -3.75 32.92
C PRO A 20 -36.91 -4.53 33.39
N GLN A 21 -37.06 -5.84 33.58
CA GLN A 21 -35.90 -6.70 33.63
C GLN A 21 -35.23 -6.63 32.25
N THR A 22 -34.05 -6.02 32.22
CA THR A 22 -33.13 -6.14 31.10
C THR A 22 -32.82 -7.63 30.92
N MET A 23 -33.38 -8.24 29.88
CA MET A 23 -32.88 -9.53 29.41
C MET A 23 -31.45 -9.28 28.92
N ASN A 24 -30.47 -9.67 29.72
CA ASN A 24 -29.11 -9.86 29.23
C ASN A 24 -29.17 -10.99 28.21
N ALA A 25 -29.07 -10.66 26.92
CA ALA A 25 -28.76 -11.64 25.90
C ALA A 25 -27.38 -12.21 26.25
N THR A 26 -27.36 -13.45 26.74
CA THR A 26 -26.13 -14.21 26.93
C THR A 26 -25.48 -14.34 25.54
N ILE A 27 -24.36 -13.66 25.32
CA ILE A 27 -23.50 -13.90 24.16
C ILE A 27 -23.19 -15.39 24.22
N THR A 28 -23.77 -16.16 23.30
CA THR A 28 -23.57 -17.61 23.28
C THR A 28 -22.37 -17.84 22.40
N ASP A 29 -21.24 -18.23 23.01
CA ASP A 29 -20.03 -18.59 22.27
C ASP A 29 -20.38 -19.66 21.23
N LYS A 30 -20.06 -19.38 19.97
CA LYS A 30 -20.21 -20.33 18.85
C LYS A 30 -18.86 -20.93 18.50
N ALA A 31 -18.88 -22.18 18.05
CA ALA A 31 -17.73 -22.86 17.47
C ALA A 31 -18.08 -23.31 16.06
N ARG A 32 -17.09 -23.25 15.16
CA ARG A 32 -17.18 -23.84 13.83
C ARG A 32 -16.87 -25.33 13.93
N VAL A 33 -17.74 -26.16 13.38
CA VAL A 33 -17.67 -27.62 13.46
C VAL A 33 -17.85 -28.26 12.09
N ILE A 34 -17.29 -29.45 11.94
CA ILE A 34 -17.57 -30.38 10.86
C ILE A 34 -18.41 -31.52 11.43
N VAL A 35 -19.56 -31.79 10.82
CA VAL A 35 -20.51 -32.83 11.19
C VAL A 35 -20.58 -33.86 10.08
N THR A 36 -20.27 -35.11 10.39
CA THR A 36 -20.43 -36.25 9.47
C THR A 36 -21.67 -37.04 9.90
N PHE A 37 -22.57 -37.32 8.96
CA PHE A 37 -23.78 -38.11 9.21
C PHE A 37 -23.60 -39.58 8.81
N GLU A 38 -24.37 -40.49 9.41
CA GLU A 38 -24.23 -41.94 9.17
C GLU A 38 -24.79 -42.40 7.80
N ASP A 39 -25.96 -41.88 7.41
CA ASP A 39 -26.68 -42.31 6.19
C ASP A 39 -27.11 -41.14 5.30
N SER A 40 -27.58 -40.05 5.90
CA SER A 40 -28.01 -38.85 5.17
C SER A 40 -28.02 -37.64 6.10
N ILE A 41 -27.83 -36.46 5.52
CA ILE A 41 -27.79 -35.21 6.27
C ILE A 41 -29.13 -34.95 6.96
N SER A 42 -29.12 -34.93 8.29
CA SER A 42 -30.31 -34.73 9.11
C SER A 42 -30.54 -33.25 9.39
N SER A 43 -31.41 -32.61 8.59
CA SER A 43 -31.82 -31.21 8.83
C SER A 43 -32.44 -31.01 10.23
N ARG A 44 -33.04 -32.07 10.79
CA ARG A 44 -33.59 -32.06 12.15
C ARG A 44 -32.49 -31.95 13.21
N ALA A 45 -31.39 -32.68 13.06
CA ALA A 45 -30.27 -32.62 14.00
C ALA A 45 -29.59 -31.25 13.95
N LEU A 46 -29.34 -30.73 12.75
CA LEU A 46 -28.76 -29.39 12.54
C LEU A 46 -29.64 -28.27 13.10
N GLN A 47 -30.96 -28.34 12.89
CA GLN A 47 -31.89 -27.35 13.42
C GLN A 47 -31.96 -27.38 14.96
N LYS A 48 -31.93 -28.57 15.58
CA LYS A 48 -31.86 -28.69 17.05
C LYS A 48 -30.57 -28.09 17.61
N ALA A 49 -29.45 -28.23 16.90
CA ALA A 49 -28.16 -27.68 17.29
C ALA A 49 -28.01 -26.18 16.97
N GLN A 50 -29.05 -25.54 16.43
CA GLN A 50 -29.01 -24.14 15.98
C GLN A 50 -27.84 -23.87 15.02
N ALA A 51 -27.57 -24.84 14.14
CA ALA A 51 -26.47 -24.77 13.19
C ALA A 51 -26.73 -23.71 12.12
N ASP A 52 -25.78 -22.79 11.99
CA ASP A 52 -25.66 -21.89 10.83
C ASP A 52 -24.74 -22.55 9.81
N ILE A 53 -25.32 -23.07 8.73
CA ILE A 53 -24.62 -23.95 7.78
C ILE A 53 -23.75 -23.10 6.87
N THR A 54 -22.44 -23.38 6.87
CA THR A 54 -21.46 -22.70 6.03
C THR A 54 -21.12 -23.50 4.78
N MET A 55 -21.20 -24.83 4.83
CA MET A 55 -20.96 -25.71 3.69
C MET A 55 -21.65 -27.06 3.85
N THR A 56 -22.10 -27.63 2.73
CA THR A 56 -22.68 -28.97 2.65
C THR A 56 -21.97 -29.75 1.56
N SER A 57 -21.49 -30.95 1.89
CA SER A 57 -21.04 -31.97 0.92
C SER A 57 -22.04 -33.11 0.92
N GLU A 58 -22.99 -33.07 -0.01
CA GLU A 58 -24.05 -34.09 -0.10
C GLU A 58 -23.53 -35.46 -0.52
N ASN A 59 -22.37 -35.53 -1.21
CA ASN A 59 -21.78 -36.79 -1.66
C ASN A 59 -21.10 -37.59 -0.54
N GLU A 60 -20.76 -36.95 0.57
CA GLU A 60 -20.03 -37.55 1.70
C GLU A 60 -20.80 -37.39 3.02
N GLU A 61 -22.05 -36.90 2.94
CA GLU A 61 -22.88 -36.56 4.10
C GLU A 61 -22.18 -35.69 5.16
N ILE A 62 -21.38 -34.70 4.73
CA ILE A 62 -20.64 -33.78 5.62
C ILE A 62 -21.26 -32.38 5.60
N VAL A 63 -21.36 -31.75 6.76
CA VAL A 63 -21.77 -30.36 6.93
C VAL A 63 -20.75 -29.59 7.77
N ALA A 64 -20.29 -28.44 7.28
CA ALA A 64 -19.62 -27.46 8.11
C ALA A 64 -20.63 -26.40 8.58
N ALA A 65 -20.62 -26.08 9.87
CA ALA A 65 -21.55 -25.12 10.45
C ALA A 65 -20.98 -24.40 11.67
N GLU A 66 -21.51 -23.22 11.96
CA GLU A 66 -21.33 -22.60 13.27
C GLU A 66 -22.45 -23.02 14.21
N ILE A 67 -22.10 -23.60 15.36
CA ILE A 67 -23.07 -24.00 16.39
C ILE A 67 -22.70 -23.38 17.74
N PRO A 68 -23.68 -23.02 18.59
CA PRO A 68 -23.38 -22.62 19.95
C PRO A 68 -22.72 -23.78 20.72
N VAL A 69 -21.65 -23.50 21.46
CA VAL A 69 -20.79 -24.51 22.09
C VAL A 69 -21.57 -25.47 22.99
N SER A 70 -22.63 -24.97 23.65
CA SER A 70 -23.52 -25.76 24.51
C SER A 70 -24.27 -26.89 23.79
N TYR A 71 -24.42 -26.83 22.46
CA TYR A 71 -25.15 -27.84 21.68
C TYR A 71 -24.26 -28.91 21.04
N ILE A 72 -22.92 -28.78 21.14
CA ILE A 72 -21.97 -29.72 20.52
C ILE A 72 -22.18 -31.16 21.04
N ASP A 73 -22.28 -31.33 22.35
CA ASP A 73 -22.39 -32.67 22.96
C ASP A 73 -23.75 -33.33 22.70
N ASP A 74 -24.81 -32.55 22.52
CA ASP A 74 -26.11 -33.07 22.15
C ASP A 74 -26.13 -33.48 20.67
N LEU A 75 -25.49 -32.70 19.79
CA LEU A 75 -25.32 -33.05 18.39
C LEU A 75 -24.50 -34.34 18.22
N ARG A 76 -23.45 -34.53 19.04
CA ARG A 76 -22.65 -35.78 19.08
C ARG A 76 -23.44 -37.02 19.50
N ARG A 77 -24.54 -36.86 20.24
CA ARG A 77 -25.38 -37.97 20.72
C ARG A 77 -26.56 -38.25 19.80
N ASP A 78 -26.81 -37.42 18.79
CA ASP A 78 -27.90 -37.66 17.86
C ASP A 78 -27.61 -38.91 17.02
N PRO A 79 -28.52 -39.89 16.94
CA PRO A 79 -28.28 -41.17 16.27
C PRO A 79 -28.06 -41.06 14.76
N SER A 80 -28.34 -39.90 14.15
CA SER A 80 -28.03 -39.64 12.74
C SER A 80 -26.61 -39.11 12.49
N VAL A 81 -25.92 -38.70 13.55
CA VAL A 81 -24.59 -38.10 13.49
C VAL A 81 -23.54 -39.16 13.80
N GLN A 82 -22.64 -39.38 12.85
CA GLN A 82 -21.49 -40.25 13.03
C GLN A 82 -20.39 -39.57 13.86
N LYS A 83 -20.11 -38.30 13.58
CA LYS A 83 -19.04 -37.55 14.25
C LYS A 83 -19.27 -36.04 14.21
N VAL A 84 -18.85 -35.36 15.28
CA VAL A 84 -18.73 -33.88 15.33
C VAL A 84 -17.30 -33.53 15.73
N GLU A 85 -16.59 -32.86 14.84
CA GLU A 85 -15.24 -32.35 15.05
C GLU A 85 -15.26 -30.82 15.02
N LEU A 86 -14.31 -30.18 15.69
CA LEU A 86 -14.07 -28.76 15.42
C LEU A 86 -13.63 -28.62 13.94
N ASP A 87 -13.94 -27.49 13.33
CA ASP A 87 -13.44 -27.13 12.01
C ASP A 87 -12.17 -26.28 12.20
N PRO A 88 -10.98 -26.90 12.33
CA PRO A 88 -9.75 -26.16 12.54
C PRO A 88 -9.42 -25.37 11.28
N ILE A 89 -8.90 -24.15 11.47
CA ILE A 89 -8.23 -23.45 10.37
C ILE A 89 -7.05 -24.31 9.93
N VAL A 90 -7.11 -24.82 8.70
CA VAL A 90 -5.97 -25.50 8.08
C VAL A 90 -4.94 -24.43 7.72
N LYS A 91 -3.92 -24.29 8.58
CA LYS A 91 -2.74 -23.44 8.32
C LYS A 91 -1.70 -24.24 7.54
N VAL A 92 -1.03 -23.60 6.58
CA VAL A 92 0.19 -24.15 5.97
C VAL A 92 1.31 -24.01 7.01
N ASN A 93 1.74 -25.12 7.60
CA ASN A 93 2.90 -25.14 8.50
C ASN A 93 4.18 -25.44 7.70
N ALA A 94 4.95 -24.39 7.46
CA ALA A 94 6.39 -24.43 7.32
C ALA A 94 6.88 -23.09 7.85
N ASP A 95 7.98 -23.06 8.61
CA ASP A 95 8.75 -21.83 8.81
C ASP A 95 8.98 -21.23 7.42
N PHE A 96 8.16 -20.25 7.03
CA PHE A 96 8.34 -19.58 5.76
C PHE A 96 9.47 -18.62 6.00
N MET A 97 10.71 -19.07 5.81
CA MET A 97 11.84 -18.16 5.74
C MET A 97 11.56 -17.23 4.56
N GLU A 98 11.14 -16.02 4.89
CA GLU A 98 10.79 -15.01 3.90
C GLU A 98 12.00 -14.78 2.99
N TYR A 99 11.78 -14.69 1.67
CA TYR A 99 12.89 -14.68 0.71
C TYR A 99 13.84 -13.52 1.00
N GLY A 100 13.31 -12.41 1.51
CA GLY A 100 14.09 -11.24 1.85
C GLY A 100 15.14 -11.51 2.91
N LEU A 101 14.86 -12.35 3.93
CA LEU A 101 15.84 -12.72 4.96
C LEU A 101 17.04 -13.47 4.37
N THR A 102 16.78 -14.37 3.41
CA THR A 102 17.84 -15.10 2.71
C THR A 102 18.61 -14.19 1.77
N LEU A 103 17.88 -13.35 1.02
CA LEU A 103 18.45 -12.44 0.04
C LEU A 103 19.39 -11.40 0.66
N THR A 104 19.10 -10.98 1.90
CA THR A 104 19.93 -10.02 2.63
C THR A 104 20.85 -10.66 3.67
N GLU A 105 20.95 -11.99 3.67
CA GLU A 105 21.85 -12.79 4.53
C GLU A 105 21.68 -12.61 6.05
N ILE A 106 20.49 -12.19 6.50
CA ILE A 106 20.18 -12.00 7.94
C ILE A 106 20.50 -13.22 8.82
N PRO A 107 20.27 -14.48 8.40
CA PRO A 107 20.61 -15.64 9.22
C PRO A 107 22.08 -15.69 9.66
N GLN A 108 23.01 -15.02 8.97
CA GLN A 108 24.40 -14.90 9.42
C GLN A 108 24.50 -14.13 10.75
N ALA A 109 23.85 -12.98 10.86
CA ALA A 109 23.83 -12.20 12.09
C ALA A 109 23.18 -12.99 13.26
N TRP A 110 22.14 -13.78 12.97
CA TRP A 110 21.53 -14.65 13.98
C TRP A 110 22.46 -15.78 14.45
N ASN A 111 23.24 -16.36 13.54
CA ASN A 111 24.26 -17.37 13.89
C ASN A 111 25.37 -16.76 14.78
N GLU A 112 25.61 -15.45 14.66
CA GLU A 112 26.50 -14.67 15.50
C GLU A 112 25.81 -14.12 16.78
N ASN A 113 24.57 -14.54 17.05
CA ASN A 113 23.78 -14.19 18.24
C ASN A 113 23.37 -12.70 18.32
N PHE A 114 23.25 -12.05 17.16
CA PHE A 114 22.64 -10.72 17.05
C PHE A 114 21.15 -10.86 16.71
N PHE A 115 20.29 -10.39 17.61
CA PHE A 115 18.82 -10.46 17.48
C PHE A 115 18.14 -9.12 17.79
N GLY A 116 18.90 -8.03 18.00
CA GLY A 116 18.40 -6.69 18.34
C GLY A 116 18.25 -6.43 19.84
N ASN A 117 18.84 -7.28 20.70
CA ASN A 117 18.64 -7.20 22.15
C ASN A 117 19.04 -5.83 22.71
N GLY A 118 18.13 -5.20 23.47
CA GLY A 118 18.38 -3.92 24.14
C GLY A 118 18.34 -2.69 23.24
N VAL A 119 17.89 -2.84 22.00
CA VAL A 119 17.71 -1.73 21.05
C VAL A 119 16.23 -1.37 20.97
N LYS A 120 15.91 -0.07 21.08
CA LYS A 120 14.54 0.44 20.99
C LYS A 120 14.23 0.89 19.57
N VAL A 121 13.16 0.33 18.99
CA VAL A 121 12.72 0.68 17.64
C VAL A 121 11.30 1.23 17.68
N ALA A 122 11.12 2.49 17.26
CA ALA A 122 9.80 3.09 17.10
C ALA A 122 9.31 2.93 15.66
N ILE A 123 8.08 2.44 15.51
CA ILE A 123 7.36 2.38 14.25
C ILE A 123 6.31 3.48 14.26
N ILE A 124 6.56 4.54 13.48
CA ILE A 124 5.59 5.62 13.28
C ILE A 124 4.70 5.23 12.10
N ASP A 125 3.50 4.74 12.40
CA ASP A 125 2.62 4.09 11.41
C ASP A 125 1.15 4.06 11.88
N SER A 126 0.34 3.10 11.40
CA SER A 126 -1.06 2.89 11.79
C SER A 126 -1.26 2.22 13.15
N GLY A 127 -0.20 1.98 13.90
CA GLY A 127 -0.22 1.24 15.17
C GLY A 127 0.28 -0.20 15.03
N ILE A 128 0.30 -0.96 16.11
CA ILE A 128 0.68 -2.38 16.10
C ILE A 128 -0.36 -3.18 16.88
N ALA A 129 -1.06 -4.11 16.22
CA ALA A 129 -2.04 -4.97 16.86
C ALA A 129 -1.38 -6.07 17.68
N SER A 130 -2.09 -6.54 18.70
CA SER A 130 -1.68 -7.73 19.46
C SER A 130 -1.61 -8.94 18.53
N HIS A 131 -0.46 -9.61 18.53
CA HIS A 131 -0.15 -10.73 17.66
C HIS A 131 0.71 -11.73 18.43
N GLU A 132 0.44 -13.03 18.32
CA GLU A 132 1.16 -14.11 19.04
C GLU A 132 2.66 -14.13 18.71
N ASP A 133 2.99 -13.64 17.51
CA ASP A 133 4.33 -13.58 16.93
C ASP A 133 5.05 -12.25 17.17
N LEU A 134 4.47 -11.31 17.94
CA LEU A 134 5.09 -10.00 18.22
C LEU A 134 5.19 -9.75 19.72
N HIS A 135 6.29 -9.13 20.14
CA HIS A 135 6.42 -8.54 21.47
C HIS A 135 6.44 -7.02 21.35
N ILE A 136 5.41 -6.35 21.88
CA ILE A 136 5.27 -4.90 21.86
C ILE A 136 5.66 -4.36 23.23
N ALA A 137 6.76 -3.61 23.31
CA ALA A 137 7.30 -3.07 24.56
C ALA A 137 6.47 -1.89 25.09
N GLY A 138 5.81 -1.15 24.20
CA GLY A 138 4.94 -0.03 24.56
C GLY A 138 4.47 0.75 23.33
N GLY A 139 3.82 1.88 23.56
CA GLY A 139 3.37 2.72 22.46
C GLY A 139 2.54 3.93 22.88
N VAL A 140 2.20 4.74 21.90
CA VAL A 140 1.41 5.96 22.01
C VAL A 140 0.55 6.14 20.75
N SER A 141 -0.55 6.87 20.88
CA SER A 141 -1.42 7.25 19.77
C SER A 141 -1.53 8.77 19.69
N PHE A 142 -1.34 9.32 18.49
CA PHE A 142 -1.50 10.74 18.17
C PHE A 142 -2.74 11.02 17.31
N VAL A 143 -3.46 9.99 16.87
CA VAL A 143 -4.73 10.17 16.18
C VAL A 143 -5.83 10.59 17.16
N ASP A 144 -6.78 11.40 16.68
CA ASP A 144 -7.76 12.09 17.54
C ASP A 144 -8.90 11.19 18.06
N TYR A 145 -9.18 10.08 17.38
CA TYR A 145 -10.32 9.20 17.69
C TYR A 145 -10.00 8.08 18.69
N THR A 146 -8.73 7.85 19.04
CA THR A 146 -8.34 6.79 19.97
C THR A 146 -7.05 7.07 20.71
N THR A 147 -6.98 6.66 21.98
CA THR A 147 -5.75 6.65 22.78
C THR A 147 -4.99 5.33 22.69
N SER A 148 -5.56 4.31 22.03
CA SER A 148 -4.90 3.02 21.86
C SER A 148 -3.89 3.09 20.72
N PHE A 149 -2.69 2.57 20.95
CA PHE A 149 -1.66 2.39 19.91
C PHE A 149 -1.88 1.09 19.09
N SER A 150 -2.95 0.34 19.37
CA SER A 150 -3.28 -0.85 18.59
C SER A 150 -3.62 -0.48 17.15
N ASP A 151 -3.19 -1.31 16.21
CA ASP A 151 -3.48 -1.15 14.78
C ASP A 151 -4.93 -1.50 14.47
N ASP A 152 -5.54 -0.70 13.59
CA ASP A 152 -6.88 -0.86 13.03
C ASP A 152 -6.89 -0.73 11.49
N ASN A 153 -5.71 -0.62 10.87
CA ASN A 153 -5.52 -0.63 9.42
C ASN A 153 -4.84 -1.93 8.94
N GLY A 154 -3.79 -2.36 9.64
CA GLY A 154 -2.99 -3.54 9.33
C GLY A 154 -1.58 -3.25 8.80
N HIS A 155 -1.34 -2.05 8.26
CA HIS A 155 -0.04 -1.69 7.68
C HIS A 155 1.08 -1.68 8.74
N GLY A 156 0.89 -1.00 9.87
CA GLY A 156 1.89 -0.92 10.93
C GLY A 156 2.19 -2.28 11.57
N THR A 157 1.20 -3.16 11.70
CA THR A 157 1.41 -4.55 12.15
C THR A 157 2.24 -5.36 11.15
N HIS A 158 2.10 -5.11 9.85
CA HIS A 158 2.91 -5.73 8.80
C HIS A 158 4.36 -5.26 8.86
N VAL A 159 4.57 -3.95 8.96
CA VAL A 159 5.89 -3.34 9.15
C VAL A 159 6.57 -3.87 10.42
N ALA A 160 5.83 -4.00 11.52
CA ALA A 160 6.32 -4.53 12.79
C ALA A 160 6.85 -5.96 12.67
N GLY A 161 6.15 -6.85 11.97
CA GLY A 161 6.60 -8.24 11.79
C GLY A 161 7.88 -8.36 10.98
N ILE A 162 8.11 -7.48 9.99
CA ILE A 162 9.34 -7.50 9.21
C ILE A 162 10.53 -7.18 10.14
N ILE A 163 10.37 -6.19 11.03
CA ILE A 163 11.42 -5.83 11.99
C ILE A 163 11.58 -6.92 13.06
N ALA A 164 10.49 -7.36 13.69
CA ALA A 164 10.56 -7.99 15.01
C ALA A 164 9.57 -9.16 15.23
N ALA A 165 9.03 -9.78 14.18
CA ALA A 165 8.36 -11.07 14.37
C ALA A 165 9.31 -12.06 15.05
N GLN A 166 8.81 -12.79 16.03
CA GLN A 166 9.63 -13.61 16.91
C GLN A 166 10.32 -14.73 16.13
N HIS A 167 11.57 -15.02 16.46
CA HIS A 167 12.28 -16.17 15.89
C HIS A 167 11.89 -17.44 16.65
N ASN A 168 10.77 -18.03 16.26
CA ASN A 168 10.15 -19.21 16.88
C ASN A 168 9.72 -20.22 15.79
N SER A 169 8.78 -21.12 16.09
CA SER A 169 8.27 -22.15 15.14
C SER A 169 6.85 -21.87 14.61
N ILE A 170 6.42 -20.60 14.63
CA ILE A 170 5.14 -20.15 14.07
C ILE A 170 5.38 -19.03 13.07
N GLY A 171 4.49 -18.90 12.08
CA GLY A 171 4.42 -17.69 11.28
C GLY A 171 5.66 -17.35 10.46
N VAL A 172 6.23 -16.18 10.77
CA VAL A 172 7.34 -15.53 10.09
C VAL A 172 8.39 -15.09 11.11
N ALA A 173 9.62 -14.85 10.67
CA ALA A 173 10.66 -14.26 11.52
C ALA A 173 11.00 -12.85 11.05
N GLY A 174 11.12 -11.92 12.00
CA GLY A 174 11.60 -10.57 11.78
C GLY A 174 13.12 -10.51 11.88
N ILE A 175 13.73 -9.46 11.33
CA ILE A 175 15.18 -9.33 11.23
C ILE A 175 15.87 -9.21 12.59
N ALA A 176 15.25 -8.47 13.51
CA ALA A 176 15.73 -8.19 14.85
C ALA A 176 14.61 -8.57 15.86
N PRO A 177 14.38 -9.87 16.08
CA PRO A 177 13.23 -10.39 16.81
C PRO A 177 13.19 -10.01 18.30
N ASN A 178 14.30 -9.52 18.88
CA ASN A 178 14.43 -9.20 20.30
C ASN A 178 14.59 -7.69 20.57
N VAL A 179 14.24 -6.82 19.62
CA VAL A 179 14.17 -5.37 19.88
C VAL A 179 13.04 -5.05 20.85
N ASP A 180 13.20 -3.95 21.59
CA ASP A 180 12.09 -3.32 22.31
C ASP A 180 11.26 -2.53 21.29
N LEU A 181 10.18 -3.15 20.80
CA LEU A 181 9.34 -2.58 19.73
C LEU A 181 8.29 -1.61 20.28
N PHE A 182 8.29 -0.37 19.78
CA PHE A 182 7.36 0.68 20.18
C PHE A 182 6.39 1.03 19.05
N SER A 183 5.09 0.98 19.37
CA SER A 183 4.03 1.39 18.46
C SER A 183 3.73 2.89 18.60
N VAL A 184 4.06 3.68 17.58
CA VAL A 184 3.76 5.11 17.54
C VAL A 184 2.68 5.34 16.50
N LYS A 185 1.40 5.21 16.92
CA LYS A 185 0.25 5.34 16.02
C LYS A 185 0.05 6.81 15.64
N SER A 186 0.43 7.15 14.41
CA SER A 186 0.23 8.47 13.81
C SER A 186 -0.72 8.42 12.61
N MET A 187 -1.07 7.25 12.09
CA MET A 187 -2.06 7.09 11.01
C MET A 187 -3.40 6.52 11.50
N ASN A 188 -4.47 6.96 10.86
CA ASN A 188 -5.83 6.50 11.12
C ASN A 188 -6.12 5.12 10.49
N GLN A 189 -7.34 4.60 10.73
CA GLN A 189 -7.80 3.30 10.22
C GLN A 189 -7.74 3.17 8.68
N ASP A 190 -7.77 4.31 7.96
CA ASP A 190 -7.72 4.37 6.50
C ASP A 190 -6.27 4.50 5.98
N GLY A 191 -5.28 4.55 6.87
CA GLY A 191 -3.86 4.72 6.54
C GLY A 191 -3.48 6.18 6.25
N GLU A 192 -4.33 7.14 6.64
CA GLU A 192 -4.11 8.57 6.45
C GLU A 192 -3.58 9.22 7.73
N SER A 193 -2.82 10.31 7.60
CA SER A 193 -2.27 11.03 8.74
C SER A 193 -2.22 12.52 8.46
N TYR A 194 -2.44 13.34 9.49
CA TYR A 194 -1.94 14.70 9.45
C TYR A 194 -0.43 14.70 9.72
N LEU A 195 0.30 15.59 9.05
CA LEU A 195 1.74 15.71 9.27
C LEU A 195 2.09 16.14 10.71
N SER A 196 1.18 16.85 11.38
CA SER A 196 1.32 17.19 12.81
C SER A 196 1.44 15.97 13.71
N ASP A 197 0.70 14.90 13.40
CA ASP A 197 0.60 13.71 14.24
C ASP A 197 1.85 12.83 14.06
N VAL A 198 2.43 12.86 12.87
CA VAL A 198 3.77 12.31 12.58
C VAL A 198 4.84 13.09 13.34
N ILE A 199 4.81 14.43 13.28
CA ILE A 199 5.78 15.28 13.99
C ILE A 199 5.73 15.02 15.50
N ALA A 200 4.52 14.90 16.07
CA ALA A 200 4.34 14.56 17.48
C ALA A 200 4.88 13.14 17.81
N GLY A 201 4.72 12.18 16.90
CA GLY A 201 5.30 10.85 17.01
C GLY A 201 6.84 10.84 17.05
N ILE A 202 7.48 11.67 16.22
CA ILE A 202 8.93 11.83 16.22
C ILE A 202 9.39 12.50 17.50
N ASP A 203 8.71 13.58 17.94
CA ASP A 203 9.04 14.28 19.18
C ASP A 203 8.95 13.34 20.39
N TRP A 204 7.89 12.54 20.48
CA TRP A 204 7.76 11.50 21.51
C TRP A 204 8.90 10.48 21.46
N SER A 205 9.31 10.07 20.26
CA SER A 205 10.41 9.12 20.08
C SER A 205 11.75 9.70 20.57
N ILE A 206 11.96 11.01 20.41
CA ILE A 206 13.09 11.75 20.98
C ILE A 206 13.03 11.73 22.51
N GLU A 207 11.88 12.10 23.10
CA GLU A 207 11.69 12.15 24.55
C GLU A 207 11.92 10.78 25.21
N HIS A 208 11.57 9.69 24.51
CA HIS A 208 11.69 8.32 25.01
C HIS A 208 13.03 7.66 24.64
N GLN A 209 13.93 8.41 24.02
CA GLN A 209 15.29 7.97 23.66
C GLN A 209 15.24 6.68 22.84
N MET A 210 14.47 6.68 21.76
CA MET A 210 14.49 5.59 20.78
C MET A 210 15.85 5.53 20.09
N ASP A 211 16.32 4.35 19.72
CA ASP A 211 17.56 4.21 18.95
C ASP A 211 17.30 4.38 17.46
N ILE A 212 16.14 3.89 16.99
CA ILE A 212 15.77 3.83 15.58
C ILE A 212 14.30 4.24 15.42
N ILE A 213 14.02 5.05 14.39
CA ILE A 213 12.66 5.36 13.93
C ILE A 213 12.49 4.84 12.51
N ASN A 214 11.49 3.98 12.31
CA ASN A 214 11.06 3.53 10.99
C ASN A 214 9.82 4.31 10.54
N MET A 215 9.89 4.89 9.33
CA MET A 215 8.83 5.67 8.69
C MET A 215 8.48 5.05 7.35
N SER A 216 7.54 4.10 7.36
CA SER A 216 7.07 3.37 6.17
C SER A 216 5.97 4.13 5.41
N PHE A 217 6.13 5.45 5.29
CA PHE A 217 5.17 6.37 4.66
C PHE A 217 5.90 7.53 3.99
N GLY A 218 5.17 8.30 3.20
CA GLY A 218 5.73 9.46 2.52
C GLY A 218 4.70 10.51 2.12
N THR A 219 5.19 11.71 1.83
CA THR A 219 4.45 12.81 1.21
C THR A 219 5.34 13.52 0.19
N GLN A 220 4.72 14.01 -0.88
CA GLN A 220 5.41 14.78 -1.92
C GLN A 220 5.68 16.23 -1.51
N VAL A 221 5.17 16.67 -0.35
CA VAL A 221 5.24 18.06 0.11
C VAL A 221 6.36 18.24 1.13
N ASP A 222 7.33 19.08 0.78
CA ASP A 222 8.36 19.55 1.71
C ASP A 222 7.73 20.35 2.86
N SER A 223 8.22 20.15 4.08
CA SER A 223 7.75 20.84 5.27
C SER A 223 8.90 21.20 6.19
N PHE A 224 9.10 22.50 6.39
CA PHE A 224 10.12 23.01 7.31
C PHE A 224 10.01 22.42 8.73
N ALA A 225 8.78 22.30 9.26
CA ALA A 225 8.56 21.75 10.59
C ALA A 225 8.90 20.26 10.67
N PHE A 226 8.61 19.51 9.61
CA PHE A 226 8.92 18.09 9.53
C PHE A 226 10.43 17.86 9.42
N HIS A 227 11.11 18.62 8.56
CA HIS A 227 12.56 18.57 8.46
C HIS A 227 13.24 18.93 9.79
N THR A 228 12.76 19.99 10.45
CA THR A 228 13.30 20.46 11.74
C THR A 228 13.23 19.38 12.83
N ILE A 229 12.13 18.62 12.92
CA ILE A 229 12.02 17.58 13.96
C ILE A 229 12.90 16.36 13.64
N LEU A 230 13.09 16.02 12.36
CA LEU A 230 14.01 14.96 11.93
C LEU A 230 15.47 15.32 12.25
N GLN A 231 15.87 16.58 12.00
CA GLN A 231 17.19 17.09 12.41
C GLN A 231 17.41 16.99 13.93
N LYS A 232 16.38 17.27 14.73
CA LYS A 232 16.46 17.08 16.18
C LYS A 232 16.59 15.61 16.57
N ALA A 233 15.88 14.71 15.87
CA ALA A 233 15.98 13.27 16.13
C ALA A 233 17.37 12.74 15.78
N GLU A 234 17.93 13.10 14.63
CA GLU A 234 19.31 12.74 14.25
C GLU A 234 20.31 13.30 15.27
N ALA A 235 20.18 14.57 15.67
CA ALA A 235 21.05 15.20 16.67
C ALA A 235 20.93 14.57 18.07
N ALA A 236 19.79 13.95 18.38
CA ALA A 236 19.59 13.15 19.59
C ALA A 236 20.21 11.75 19.50
N GLY A 237 20.82 11.39 18.36
CA GLY A 237 21.46 10.09 18.14
C GLY A 237 20.51 9.00 17.68
N ILE A 238 19.36 9.37 17.10
CA ILE A 238 18.35 8.43 16.58
C ILE A 238 18.60 8.19 15.09
N LEU A 239 18.68 6.93 14.69
CA LEU A 239 18.82 6.56 13.28
C LEU A 239 17.44 6.56 12.60
N LEU A 240 17.32 7.27 11.49
CA LEU A 240 16.05 7.50 10.80
C LEU A 240 16.01 6.72 9.50
N VAL A 241 14.97 5.91 9.31
CA VAL A 241 14.77 5.10 8.10
C VAL A 241 13.44 5.45 7.47
N GLY A 242 13.43 5.77 6.17
CA GLY A 242 12.25 6.20 5.44
C GLY A 242 12.03 5.40 4.15
N ALA A 243 10.78 5.02 3.90
CA ALA A 243 10.38 4.45 2.62
C ALA A 243 10.52 5.52 1.50
N ALA A 244 11.12 5.15 0.38
CA ALA A 244 11.37 6.12 -0.71
C ALA A 244 10.10 6.61 -1.43
N GLY A 245 8.97 5.90 -1.30
CA GLY A 245 7.76 6.17 -2.06
C GLY A 245 7.46 5.10 -3.10
N ASN A 246 6.24 5.12 -3.64
CA ASN A 246 5.72 4.10 -4.56
C ASN A 246 5.25 4.70 -5.91
N ASP A 247 5.82 5.83 -6.32
CA ASP A 247 5.44 6.54 -7.55
C ASP A 247 6.26 6.11 -8.79
N GLY A 248 7.17 5.14 -8.64
CA GLY A 248 7.94 4.53 -9.72
C GLY A 248 8.96 5.48 -10.38
N THR A 249 9.46 5.06 -11.54
CA THR A 249 10.48 5.77 -12.35
C THR A 249 9.88 6.89 -13.19
N GLY A 250 9.05 7.77 -12.61
CA GLY A 250 8.42 8.89 -13.33
C GLY A 250 9.42 9.87 -13.98
N PHE A 251 8.94 11.02 -14.46
CA PHE A 251 9.86 12.08 -14.89
C PHE A 251 10.50 12.76 -13.67
N GLY A 252 11.80 12.55 -13.47
CA GLY A 252 12.58 13.22 -12.44
C GLY A 252 12.68 12.44 -11.13
N ASP A 253 12.84 13.18 -10.04
CA ASP A 253 13.00 12.65 -8.68
C ASP A 253 11.62 12.41 -8.04
N THR A 254 11.28 11.14 -7.84
CA THR A 254 10.00 10.68 -7.27
C THR A 254 10.12 10.25 -5.81
N VAL A 255 11.26 10.51 -5.16
CA VAL A 255 11.45 10.19 -3.74
C VAL A 255 10.58 11.11 -2.87
N ASP A 256 9.82 10.50 -1.97
CA ASP A 256 8.94 11.17 -1.02
C ASP A 256 9.71 11.70 0.21
N TYR A 257 9.16 12.72 0.86
CA TYR A 257 9.56 13.09 2.23
C TYR A 257 8.89 12.13 3.23
N PRO A 258 9.59 11.64 4.26
CA PRO A 258 10.87 12.15 4.75
C PRO A 258 12.12 11.55 4.12
N ALA A 259 12.02 10.48 3.32
CA ALA A 259 13.18 9.81 2.73
C ALA A 259 14.05 10.75 1.89
N LYS A 260 13.47 11.81 1.31
CA LYS A 260 14.21 12.83 0.55
C LYS A 260 15.10 13.75 1.41
N TYR A 261 14.93 13.78 2.73
CA TYR A 261 15.79 14.55 3.63
C TYR A 261 17.10 13.81 3.90
N GLU A 262 18.22 14.54 3.95
CA GLU A 262 19.57 13.98 4.10
C GLU A 262 19.74 13.18 5.40
N GLU A 263 19.04 13.59 6.46
CA GLU A 263 19.08 12.96 7.79
C GLU A 263 18.41 11.56 7.80
N VAL A 264 17.70 11.19 6.73
CA VAL A 264 16.91 9.95 6.64
C VAL A 264 17.52 9.00 5.63
N ILE A 265 17.67 7.73 6.01
CA ILE A 265 18.08 6.67 5.09
C ILE A 265 16.91 6.35 4.17
N ALA A 266 17.04 6.74 2.90
CA ALA A 266 16.04 6.53 1.87
C ALA A 266 16.11 5.10 1.30
N VAL A 267 15.03 4.33 1.48
CA VAL A 267 15.01 2.91 1.14
C VAL A 267 14.15 2.63 -0.10
N SER A 268 14.78 2.14 -1.16
CA SER A 268 14.09 1.63 -2.36
C SER A 268 13.76 0.14 -2.24
N ALA A 269 12.81 -0.34 -3.04
CA ALA A 269 12.34 -1.73 -2.99
C ALA A 269 12.89 -2.57 -4.15
N VAL A 270 13.28 -3.81 -3.86
CA VAL A 270 13.61 -4.83 -4.85
C VAL A 270 12.72 -6.07 -4.74
N ASP A 271 12.61 -6.81 -5.85
CA ASP A 271 11.99 -8.13 -5.89
C ASP A 271 12.95 -9.27 -5.49
N GLN A 272 12.44 -10.50 -5.46
CA GLN A 272 13.20 -11.71 -5.13
C GLN A 272 14.41 -12.00 -6.04
N ASN A 273 14.53 -11.32 -7.18
CA ASN A 273 15.66 -11.43 -8.12
C ASN A 273 16.58 -10.20 -8.03
N SER A 274 16.50 -9.42 -6.95
CA SER A 274 17.23 -8.17 -6.75
C SER A 274 16.94 -7.09 -7.79
N ARG A 275 15.82 -7.20 -8.52
CA ARG A 275 15.44 -6.18 -9.51
C ARG A 275 14.68 -5.06 -8.81
N HIS A 276 15.01 -3.81 -9.11
CA HIS A 276 14.27 -2.65 -8.64
C HIS A 276 12.77 -2.82 -8.94
N ALA A 277 11.94 -2.68 -7.91
CA ALA A 277 10.52 -2.86 -8.02
C ALA A 277 9.91 -1.75 -8.90
N SER A 278 8.97 -2.11 -9.76
CA SER A 278 8.40 -1.16 -10.73
C SER A 278 7.69 0.05 -10.09
N PHE A 279 7.17 -0.12 -8.88
CA PHE A 279 6.57 0.96 -8.11
C PHE A 279 7.58 1.77 -7.30
N SER A 280 8.79 1.26 -7.05
CA SER A 280 9.73 1.92 -6.15
C SER A 280 10.13 3.29 -6.72
N SER A 281 10.03 4.33 -5.90
CA SER A 281 10.46 5.67 -6.30
C SER A 281 11.97 5.72 -6.57
N THR A 282 12.39 6.66 -7.42
CA THR A 282 13.76 6.81 -7.91
C THR A 282 14.24 8.24 -7.73
N GLY A 283 15.50 8.44 -7.40
CA GLY A 283 16.07 9.77 -7.25
C GLY A 283 17.41 9.79 -6.55
N PRO A 284 18.10 10.95 -6.56
CA PRO A 284 19.43 11.11 -5.98
C PRO A 284 19.45 10.95 -4.45
N ALA A 285 18.32 11.06 -3.77
CA ALA A 285 18.22 10.86 -2.33
C ALA A 285 18.31 9.38 -1.93
N LEU A 286 18.04 8.43 -2.83
CA LEU A 286 18.11 7.00 -2.52
C LEU A 286 19.49 6.62 -1.97
N GLU A 287 19.48 5.81 -0.91
CA GLU A 287 20.71 5.41 -0.23
C GLU A 287 20.91 3.91 -0.21
N ILE A 288 19.84 3.13 -0.04
CA ILE A 288 19.96 1.67 -0.02
C ILE A 288 18.68 1.02 -0.56
N ALA A 289 18.82 -0.16 -1.15
CA ALA A 289 17.72 -0.98 -1.61
C ALA A 289 17.48 -2.16 -0.65
N ALA A 290 16.23 -2.57 -0.48
CA ALA A 290 15.89 -3.74 0.33
C ALA A 290 14.66 -4.49 -0.22
N PRO A 291 14.43 -5.75 0.19
CA PRO A 291 13.29 -6.53 -0.28
C PRO A 291 11.95 -5.84 0.02
N GLY A 292 11.11 -5.66 -1.01
CA GLY A 292 9.83 -4.96 -0.85
C GLY A 292 8.69 -5.48 -1.73
N VAL A 293 8.82 -6.65 -2.38
CA VAL A 293 7.80 -7.20 -3.28
C VAL A 293 7.29 -8.54 -2.76
N GLY A 294 6.03 -8.59 -2.34
CA GLY A 294 5.39 -9.83 -1.90
C GLY A 294 5.90 -10.35 -0.56
N ILE A 295 6.29 -9.45 0.34
CA ILE A 295 6.85 -9.77 1.66
C ILE A 295 5.74 -10.28 2.58
N ALA A 296 5.87 -11.51 3.11
CA ALA A 296 5.00 -12.00 4.16
C ALA A 296 5.40 -11.39 5.52
N SER A 297 4.40 -10.99 6.29
CA SER A 297 4.59 -10.51 7.65
C SER A 297 3.31 -10.70 8.48
N THR A 298 3.38 -10.37 9.76
CA THR A 298 2.24 -10.33 10.69
C THR A 298 1.17 -9.34 10.22
N TYR A 299 -0.08 -9.54 10.62
CA TYR A 299 -1.21 -8.71 10.23
C TYR A 299 -2.29 -8.71 11.31
N ILE A 300 -3.20 -7.73 11.26
CA ILE A 300 -4.29 -7.60 12.23
C ILE A 300 -5.15 -8.87 12.33
N GLY A 301 -5.74 -9.10 13.50
CA GLY A 301 -6.56 -10.29 13.75
C GLY A 301 -5.75 -11.57 14.00
N ASN A 302 -4.47 -11.42 14.40
CA ASN A 302 -3.55 -12.53 14.62
C ASN A 302 -3.35 -13.39 13.34
N GLN A 303 -3.18 -12.71 12.21
CA GLN A 303 -3.03 -13.30 10.88
C GLN A 303 -1.70 -12.91 10.23
N TYR A 304 -1.44 -13.43 9.05
CA TYR A 304 -0.27 -13.08 8.24
C TYR A 304 -0.74 -12.64 6.85
N ALA A 305 -0.05 -11.69 6.24
CA ALA A 305 -0.39 -11.16 4.93
C ALA A 305 0.87 -10.92 4.08
N ARG A 306 0.73 -10.93 2.75
CA ARG A 306 1.77 -10.49 1.81
C ARG A 306 1.49 -9.09 1.31
N MET A 307 2.47 -8.20 1.41
CA MET A 307 2.37 -6.82 0.94
C MET A 307 3.58 -6.44 0.10
N SER A 308 3.41 -5.41 -0.73
CA SER A 308 4.48 -4.86 -1.56
C SER A 308 4.51 -3.35 -1.41
N GLY A 309 5.71 -2.79 -1.33
CA GLY A 309 5.95 -1.35 -1.20
C GLY A 309 7.34 -1.06 -0.68
N THR A 310 7.82 0.16 -0.89
CA THR A 310 9.00 0.68 -0.16
C THR A 310 8.75 0.71 1.35
N SER A 311 7.47 0.78 1.77
CA SER A 311 7.01 0.56 3.14
C SER A 311 7.40 -0.79 3.73
N MET A 312 7.56 -1.83 2.92
CA MET A 312 8.03 -3.15 3.35
C MET A 312 9.57 -3.27 3.24
N ALA A 313 10.22 -2.45 2.41
CA ALA A 313 11.67 -2.41 2.28
C ALA A 313 12.33 -1.63 3.44
N ALA A 314 11.77 -0.48 3.84
CA ALA A 314 12.25 0.30 4.97
C ALA A 314 12.48 -0.51 6.27
N PRO A 315 11.54 -1.37 6.73
CA PRO A 315 11.75 -2.17 7.92
C PRO A 315 12.89 -3.20 7.80
N TYR A 316 13.32 -3.58 6.58
CA TYR A 316 14.54 -4.37 6.42
C TYR A 316 15.78 -3.64 6.92
N VAL A 317 15.89 -2.37 6.54
CA VAL A 317 17.00 -1.48 6.91
C VAL A 317 16.92 -1.13 8.40
N ALA A 318 15.73 -0.84 8.93
CA ALA A 318 15.55 -0.56 10.35
C ALA A 318 15.90 -1.78 11.23
N GLY A 319 15.47 -2.98 10.84
CA GLY A 319 15.81 -4.22 11.53
C GLY A 319 17.31 -4.49 11.53
N TYR A 320 17.98 -4.37 10.37
CA TYR A 320 19.43 -4.57 10.31
C TYR A 320 20.21 -3.50 11.08
N ALA A 321 19.76 -2.24 11.05
CA ALA A 321 20.33 -1.19 11.87
C ALA A 321 20.23 -1.50 13.38
N ALA A 322 19.18 -2.22 13.83
CA ALA A 322 19.08 -2.68 15.21
C ALA A 322 20.12 -3.76 15.53
N LEU A 323 20.41 -4.68 14.60
CA LEU A 323 21.49 -5.66 14.75
C LEU A 323 22.86 -4.95 14.84
N LEU A 324 23.09 -3.97 13.98
CA LEU A 324 24.31 -3.15 14.01
C LEU A 324 24.43 -2.37 15.32
N LYS A 325 23.34 -1.83 15.85
CA LYS A 325 23.34 -1.11 17.13
C LYS A 325 23.61 -2.05 18.32
N GLN A 326 23.12 -3.29 18.28
CA GLN A 326 23.48 -4.32 19.27
C GLN A 326 24.97 -4.65 19.20
N ALA A 327 25.52 -4.84 17.99
CA ALA A 327 26.93 -5.16 17.78
C ALA A 327 27.88 -4.02 18.16
N TYR A 328 27.47 -2.78 17.89
CA TYR A 328 28.29 -1.59 18.08
C TYR A 328 27.56 -0.53 18.91
N PRO A 329 27.28 -0.78 20.21
CA PRO A 329 26.41 0.08 21.03
C PRO A 329 26.92 1.51 21.17
N THR A 330 28.24 1.72 21.06
CA THR A 330 28.90 3.04 21.21
C THR A 330 29.08 3.81 19.90
N LYS A 331 28.84 3.19 18.74
CA LYS A 331 28.96 3.89 17.45
C LYS A 331 27.82 4.88 17.28
N SER A 332 28.15 6.02 16.68
CA SER A 332 27.19 7.04 16.26
C SER A 332 26.30 6.54 15.12
N THR A 333 25.15 7.17 14.92
CA THR A 333 24.25 6.89 13.79
C THR A 333 24.96 7.03 12.44
N THR A 334 25.83 8.04 12.29
CA THR A 334 26.66 8.22 11.09
C THR A 334 27.62 7.06 10.85
N GLU A 335 28.23 6.51 11.90
CA GLU A 335 29.11 5.34 11.77
C GLU A 335 28.32 4.07 11.42
N LEU A 336 27.14 3.88 12.02
CA LEU A 336 26.27 2.75 11.69
C LEU A 336 25.75 2.84 10.23
N ARG A 337 25.34 4.03 9.79
CA ARG A 337 24.92 4.31 8.40
C ARG A 337 26.04 4.05 7.38
N LYS A 338 27.29 4.36 7.75
CA LYS A 338 28.48 4.02 6.94
C LYS A 338 28.73 2.52 6.86
N ILE A 339 28.58 1.78 7.96
CA ILE A 339 28.70 0.31 7.92
C ILE A 339 27.62 -0.26 7.00
N LEU A 340 26.38 0.17 7.19
CA LEU A 340 25.22 -0.26 6.41
C LEU A 340 25.40 -0.06 4.89
N THR A 341 25.94 1.08 4.46
CA THR A 341 26.20 1.38 3.05
C THR A 341 27.50 0.79 2.52
N ALA A 342 28.49 0.51 3.37
CA ALA A 342 29.74 -0.14 2.96
C ALA A 342 29.57 -1.65 2.76
N THR A 343 28.60 -2.27 3.43
CA THR A 343 28.34 -3.71 3.34
C THR A 343 27.27 -4.07 2.30
N SER A 344 26.63 -3.09 1.64
CA SER A 344 25.62 -3.35 0.63
C SER A 344 26.21 -4.01 -0.62
N THR A 345 25.42 -4.87 -1.24
CA THR A 345 25.74 -5.46 -2.54
C THR A 345 25.39 -4.45 -3.63
N ASP A 346 26.40 -3.89 -4.28
CA ASP A 346 26.24 -2.93 -5.39
C ASP A 346 25.38 -3.52 -6.52
N LEU A 347 24.38 -2.75 -6.99
CA LEU A 347 23.42 -3.13 -8.02
C LEU A 347 23.22 -1.97 -8.98
N GLY A 348 23.05 -2.26 -10.28
CA GLY A 348 22.84 -1.22 -11.28
C GLY A 348 24.15 -0.63 -11.78
N ASP A 349 24.24 0.70 -11.80
CA ASP A 349 25.47 1.41 -12.17
C ASP A 349 26.49 1.30 -11.02
N ILE A 350 27.79 1.27 -11.34
CA ILE A 350 28.83 1.12 -10.31
C ILE A 350 28.79 2.27 -9.30
N GLY A 351 28.68 1.93 -8.01
CA GLY A 351 28.61 2.89 -6.92
C GLY A 351 27.19 3.44 -6.71
N ARG A 352 27.06 4.60 -6.08
CA ARG A 352 25.74 5.13 -5.74
C ARG A 352 24.95 5.53 -6.98
N ASP A 353 23.78 4.96 -7.19
CA ASP A 353 22.89 5.25 -8.32
C ASP A 353 21.47 5.68 -7.88
N ILE A 354 20.64 6.08 -8.86
CA ILE A 354 19.30 6.65 -8.62
C ILE A 354 18.18 5.61 -8.47
N LEU A 355 18.49 4.31 -8.58
CA LEU A 355 17.56 3.19 -8.44
C LEU A 355 17.85 2.40 -7.16
N TYR A 356 19.11 2.10 -6.89
CA TYR A 356 19.49 1.23 -5.75
C TYR A 356 20.25 1.96 -4.64
N GLY A 357 20.60 3.24 -4.82
CA GLY A 357 21.49 3.91 -3.88
C GLY A 357 22.86 3.21 -3.88
N PHE A 358 23.39 2.82 -2.72
CA PHE A 358 24.62 2.03 -2.61
C PHE A 358 24.42 0.52 -2.89
N GLY A 359 23.21 0.10 -3.26
CA GLY A 359 22.89 -1.29 -3.59
C GLY A 359 21.96 -1.97 -2.59
N LEU A 360 21.86 -3.28 -2.68
CA LEU A 360 21.01 -4.11 -1.83
C LEU A 360 21.62 -4.29 -0.44
N LEU A 361 20.80 -4.11 0.60
CA LEU A 361 21.14 -4.46 1.98
C LEU A 361 21.68 -5.88 2.07
N HIS A 362 22.84 -6.01 2.71
CA HIS A 362 23.49 -7.28 2.93
C HIS A 362 24.11 -7.29 4.33
N ALA A 363 23.70 -8.28 5.13
CA ALA A 363 24.23 -8.52 6.45
C ALA A 363 25.62 -9.16 6.34
N SER A 364 26.65 -8.38 6.62
CA SER A 364 28.01 -8.91 6.77
C SER A 364 28.17 -9.53 8.16
N SER A 365 29.26 -10.28 8.36
CA SER A 365 29.70 -10.65 9.71
C SER A 365 29.82 -9.41 10.58
N LEU A 366 29.24 -9.46 11.78
CA LEU A 366 29.19 -8.40 12.79
C LEU A 366 30.15 -8.67 13.95
N ASP A 367 30.93 -9.75 13.87
CA ASP A 367 31.85 -10.16 14.91
C ASP A 367 32.98 -9.11 15.09
N VAL A 368 33.13 -8.62 16.32
CA VAL A 368 33.92 -7.42 16.65
C VAL A 368 35.43 -7.64 16.45
N ASP A 369 35.87 -8.89 16.26
CA ASP A 369 37.27 -9.26 16.04
C ASP A 369 37.71 -9.23 14.54
N SER A 370 36.81 -8.90 13.60
CA SER A 370 37.13 -8.95 12.16
C SER A 370 37.64 -7.64 11.53
N GLU A 371 38.18 -6.69 12.31
CA GLU A 371 38.88 -5.50 11.75
C GLU A 371 40.15 -5.83 10.93
N THR A 372 40.43 -7.11 10.65
CA THR A 372 41.53 -7.54 9.77
C THR A 372 41.08 -8.45 8.65
N THR A 373 40.32 -7.95 7.67
CA THR A 373 40.50 -8.34 6.25
C THR A 373 39.95 -7.27 5.31
N SER A 374 40.84 -6.45 4.74
CA SER A 374 40.55 -5.56 3.61
C SER A 374 40.15 -6.33 2.35
N PRO A 375 39.33 -5.77 1.44
CA PRO A 375 39.17 -6.29 0.09
C PRO A 375 40.45 -6.03 -0.72
N THR A 376 40.98 -7.09 -1.33
CA THR A 376 42.05 -7.08 -2.32
C THR A 376 41.72 -6.18 -3.52
N GLN A 377 42.56 -5.16 -3.76
CA GLN A 377 42.66 -4.52 -5.07
C GLN A 377 43.53 -5.35 -6.03
N PRO A 378 43.27 -5.32 -7.36
CA PRO A 378 44.30 -5.55 -8.36
C PRO A 378 44.94 -4.23 -8.80
N VAL A 379 46.25 -4.17 -8.58
CA VAL A 379 47.21 -3.15 -9.02
C VAL A 379 47.20 -2.99 -10.54
N ASN A 380 47.20 -1.75 -11.02
CA ASN A 380 48.05 -1.29 -12.13
C ASN A 380 48.07 0.25 -12.17
N GLU A 381 49.13 0.81 -11.60
CA GLU A 381 49.57 2.18 -11.83
C GLU A 381 50.60 2.19 -12.98
N PRO A 382 50.75 3.31 -13.70
CA PRO A 382 52.10 3.85 -13.77
C PRO A 382 52.15 5.35 -13.44
N THR A 383 53.10 5.64 -12.57
CA THR A 383 53.55 6.93 -12.02
C THR A 383 54.19 7.85 -13.08
N ALA A 384 53.99 9.17 -12.98
CA ALA A 384 55.05 10.21 -13.06
C ALA A 384 54.53 11.67 -12.89
N THR A 385 54.75 12.20 -11.67
CA THR A 385 55.34 13.51 -11.28
C THR A 385 55.05 14.84 -12.02
N ASP A 386 54.48 15.77 -11.23
CA ASP A 386 54.69 17.24 -11.06
C ASP A 386 55.41 18.08 -12.13
N THR A 387 54.80 19.23 -12.49
CA THR A 387 55.32 20.59 -12.17
C THR A 387 54.34 21.71 -12.56
N VAL A 388 54.52 22.86 -11.91
CA VAL A 388 53.64 24.03 -11.75
C VAL A 388 53.89 25.12 -12.82
N ASP A 389 52.88 25.99 -13.01
CA ASP A 389 52.89 27.44 -13.36
C ASP A 389 52.45 27.98 -14.75
N ASN A 390 51.36 28.75 -14.67
CA ASN A 390 51.04 30.10 -15.19
C ASN A 390 50.83 30.48 -16.68
N GLU A 391 49.63 31.05 -16.89
CA GLU A 391 49.21 32.25 -17.64
C GLU A 391 49.37 32.40 -19.17
N LYS A 392 48.18 32.56 -19.80
CA LYS A 392 47.78 33.53 -20.86
C LYS A 392 48.49 33.56 -22.23
N VAL A 393 47.69 33.44 -23.29
CA VAL A 393 47.28 34.52 -24.24
C VAL A 393 46.79 33.86 -25.55
N VAL A 394 45.57 34.23 -25.99
CA VAL A 394 45.04 33.99 -27.35
C VAL A 394 45.33 35.21 -28.23
N PRO A 395 45.71 35.03 -29.51
CA PRO A 395 45.02 35.75 -30.61
C PRO A 395 44.76 34.89 -31.89
N PRO A 396 43.99 35.39 -32.88
CA PRO A 396 42.98 34.60 -33.58
C PRO A 396 43.14 34.35 -35.10
N LEU A 397 42.42 33.30 -35.55
CA LEU A 397 41.65 33.05 -36.81
C LEU A 397 42.27 33.27 -38.21
N LEU A 398 42.04 32.29 -39.11
CA LEU A 398 41.29 32.42 -40.38
C LEU A 398 40.79 31.02 -40.87
N PRO A 399 39.75 30.94 -41.72
CA PRO A 399 38.80 29.82 -41.82
C PRO A 399 38.92 28.96 -43.09
N GLU A 400 38.19 27.83 -43.12
CA GLU A 400 37.41 27.21 -44.24
C GLU A 400 37.31 25.67 -44.05
N PRO A 401 36.39 24.92 -44.70
CA PRO A 401 35.10 25.28 -45.34
C PRO A 401 33.93 24.38 -44.87
N THR A 402 32.71 24.77 -45.25
CA THR A 402 31.45 24.00 -45.08
C THR A 402 31.41 22.72 -45.93
N PRO A 403 30.86 21.60 -45.41
CA PRO A 403 30.33 20.53 -46.25
C PRO A 403 28.79 20.47 -46.18
N ASP A 404 28.22 20.77 -47.33
CA ASP A 404 27.20 20.01 -48.07
C ASP A 404 25.98 19.40 -47.34
N GLU A 405 24.82 19.77 -47.87
CA GLU A 405 23.47 19.37 -47.50
C GLU A 405 23.25 17.90 -47.92
N SER A 406 23.13 16.98 -46.96
CA SER A 406 22.72 15.59 -47.20
C SER A 406 21.25 15.42 -46.80
N PRO A 407 20.42 14.71 -47.59
CA PRO A 407 18.97 14.77 -47.46
C PRO A 407 18.49 14.07 -46.18
N GLU A 408 17.49 14.68 -45.55
CA GLU A 408 16.76 14.21 -44.39
C GLU A 408 16.23 12.77 -44.61
N PRO A 409 16.47 11.82 -43.69
CA PRO A 409 15.95 10.47 -43.86
C PRO A 409 14.43 10.48 -43.63
N GLU A 410 13.69 9.94 -44.60
CA GLU A 410 12.26 9.67 -44.50
C GLU A 410 11.93 8.94 -43.18
N LYS A 411 11.02 9.53 -42.39
CA LYS A 411 10.44 8.91 -41.20
C LYS A 411 9.71 7.63 -41.59
N THR A 412 10.35 6.49 -41.34
CA THR A 412 9.67 5.21 -41.21
C THR A 412 8.79 5.28 -39.95
N PRO A 413 7.52 4.85 -39.95
CA PRO A 413 6.67 4.95 -38.76
C PRO A 413 7.27 4.09 -37.65
N ALA A 414 7.60 4.74 -36.53
CA ALA A 414 8.07 4.05 -35.34
C ALA A 414 7.01 3.04 -34.90
N LYS A 415 7.43 1.82 -34.58
CA LYS A 415 6.55 0.80 -33.98
C LYS A 415 5.91 1.42 -32.74
N SER A 416 4.57 1.51 -32.71
CA SER A 416 3.81 2.01 -31.56
C SER A 416 4.22 1.23 -30.31
N PRO A 417 4.37 1.89 -29.14
CA PRO A 417 4.78 1.21 -27.93
C PRO A 417 3.73 0.16 -27.54
N GLU A 418 4.14 -1.11 -27.50
CA GLU A 418 3.33 -2.22 -27.01
C GLU A 418 3.45 -2.28 -25.48
N PHE A 419 2.33 -2.40 -24.77
CA PHE A 419 2.36 -2.56 -23.32
C PHE A 419 2.55 -4.01 -22.91
N VAL A 420 3.53 -4.28 -22.04
CA VAL A 420 3.93 -5.65 -21.64
C VAL A 420 2.83 -6.42 -20.90
N ASP A 421 1.87 -5.73 -20.29
CA ASP A 421 0.73 -6.26 -19.55
C ASP A 421 -0.60 -6.17 -20.32
N VAL A 422 -0.55 -5.81 -21.60
CA VAL A 422 -1.69 -5.80 -22.52
C VAL A 422 -1.35 -6.69 -23.72
N PRO A 423 -1.39 -8.02 -23.57
CA PRO A 423 -1.15 -8.92 -24.70
C PRO A 423 -2.22 -8.76 -25.78
N THR A 424 -1.92 -9.19 -27.02
CA THR A 424 -2.83 -9.05 -28.18
C THR A 424 -4.17 -9.75 -28.02
N ASN A 425 -4.29 -10.71 -27.10
CA ASN A 425 -5.55 -11.38 -26.76
C ASN A 425 -6.29 -10.71 -25.59
N PHE A 426 -5.77 -9.62 -25.01
CA PHE A 426 -6.44 -8.88 -23.96
C PHE A 426 -7.70 -8.20 -24.53
N TRP A 427 -8.82 -8.31 -23.84
CA TRP A 427 -10.14 -7.89 -24.36
C TRP A 427 -10.24 -6.40 -24.72
N ALA A 428 -9.39 -5.55 -24.14
CA ALA A 428 -9.32 -4.11 -24.44
C ALA A 428 -8.08 -3.72 -25.25
N HIS A 429 -7.30 -4.69 -25.75
CA HIS A 429 -6.04 -4.47 -26.48
C HIS A 429 -6.20 -3.41 -27.57
N ASP A 430 -7.18 -3.60 -28.47
CA ASP A 430 -7.34 -2.73 -29.65
C ASP A 430 -7.69 -1.29 -29.27
N ALA A 431 -8.51 -1.11 -28.23
CA ALA A 431 -8.86 0.22 -27.73
C ALA A 431 -7.66 0.93 -27.11
N ILE A 432 -6.88 0.20 -26.29
CA ILE A 432 -5.66 0.73 -25.66
C ILE A 432 -4.63 1.11 -26.73
N GLN A 433 -4.40 0.21 -27.69
CA GLN A 433 -3.49 0.42 -28.81
C GLN A 433 -3.87 1.65 -29.64
N GLN A 434 -5.15 1.78 -30.00
CA GLN A 434 -5.65 2.92 -30.76
C GLN A 434 -5.43 4.25 -30.03
N LEU A 435 -5.73 4.30 -28.73
CA LEU A 435 -5.52 5.52 -27.94
C LEU A 435 -4.03 5.82 -27.72
N THR A 436 -3.17 4.82 -27.73
CA THR A 436 -1.72 5.00 -27.70
C THR A 436 -1.17 5.53 -29.01
N GLU A 437 -1.67 5.06 -30.14
CA GLU A 437 -1.34 5.61 -31.47
C GLU A 437 -1.77 7.06 -31.62
N LEU A 438 -2.90 7.44 -31.00
CA LEU A 438 -3.37 8.82 -30.92
C LEU A 438 -2.60 9.68 -29.89
N GLY A 439 -1.66 9.10 -29.13
CA GLY A 439 -0.91 9.80 -28.08
C GLY A 439 -1.74 10.20 -26.86
N ILE A 440 -2.93 9.64 -26.69
CA ILE A 440 -3.84 9.91 -25.57
C ILE A 440 -3.41 9.08 -24.35
N ILE A 441 -2.95 7.84 -24.59
CA ILE A 441 -2.42 6.92 -23.58
C ILE A 441 -0.94 6.68 -23.83
N ASN A 442 -0.10 7.00 -22.85
CA ASN A 442 1.34 6.74 -22.90
C ASN A 442 1.77 5.54 -22.05
N GLY A 443 0.83 4.92 -21.32
CA GLY A 443 1.12 3.92 -20.29
C GLY A 443 2.03 4.46 -19.21
N PHE A 444 2.75 3.56 -18.56
CA PHE A 444 3.77 3.86 -17.55
C PHE A 444 5.16 3.72 -18.17
N PRO A 445 6.18 4.43 -17.66
CA PRO A 445 7.54 4.37 -18.20
C PRO A 445 8.16 2.95 -18.24
N ASN A 446 7.67 2.02 -17.43
CA ASN A 446 8.06 0.60 -17.43
C ASN A 446 7.46 -0.22 -18.59
N GLY A 447 6.79 0.44 -19.55
CA GLY A 447 6.14 -0.21 -20.68
C GLY A 447 4.85 -0.95 -20.32
N THR A 448 4.23 -0.69 -19.15
CA THR A 448 2.91 -1.26 -18.79
C THR A 448 1.78 -0.25 -19.00
N PHE A 449 0.54 -0.74 -19.07
CA PHE A 449 -0.67 0.07 -19.04
C PHE A 449 -1.44 -0.04 -17.73
N ALA A 450 -1.24 -1.10 -16.93
CA ALA A 450 -2.00 -1.49 -15.73
C ALA A 450 -3.53 -1.51 -15.96
N PRO A 451 -4.05 -2.36 -16.87
CA PRO A 451 -5.43 -2.31 -17.35
C PRO A 451 -6.48 -2.50 -16.25
N SER A 452 -6.19 -3.28 -15.21
CA SER A 452 -7.12 -3.62 -14.13
C SER A 452 -7.20 -2.58 -13.01
N ASN A 453 -6.27 -1.62 -12.97
CA ASN A 453 -6.25 -0.60 -11.92
C ASN A 453 -7.41 0.39 -12.15
N SER A 454 -8.06 0.83 -11.06
CA SER A 454 -9.02 1.92 -11.14
C SER A 454 -8.36 3.19 -11.66
N ILE A 455 -9.04 3.91 -12.56
CA ILE A 455 -8.55 5.17 -13.08
C ILE A 455 -8.86 6.31 -12.10
N ARG A 456 -7.86 7.17 -11.87
CA ARG A 456 -7.97 8.35 -11.00
C ARG A 456 -8.42 9.56 -11.80
N ARG A 457 -8.99 10.55 -11.11
CA ARG A 457 -9.50 11.79 -11.72
C ARG A 457 -8.40 12.62 -12.38
N ASP A 458 -7.20 12.67 -11.80
CA ASP A 458 -6.03 13.33 -12.39
C ASP A 458 -5.58 12.68 -13.71
N HIS A 459 -5.53 11.35 -13.76
CA HIS A 459 -5.22 10.60 -14.98
C HIS A 459 -6.25 10.86 -16.08
N VAL A 460 -7.54 10.94 -15.73
CA VAL A 460 -8.62 11.26 -16.67
C VAL A 460 -8.41 12.67 -17.23
N ALA A 461 -8.16 13.67 -16.38
CA ALA A 461 -7.87 15.03 -16.84
C ALA A 461 -6.70 15.06 -17.82
N ALA A 462 -5.63 14.30 -17.55
CA ALA A 462 -4.48 14.21 -18.44
C ALA A 462 -4.81 13.57 -19.79
N MET A 463 -5.63 12.51 -19.81
CA MET A 463 -6.06 11.86 -21.06
C MET A 463 -6.94 12.79 -21.89
N LEU A 464 -7.90 13.48 -21.27
CA LEU A 464 -8.80 14.40 -21.96
C LEU A 464 -8.07 15.66 -22.44
N TYR A 465 -7.09 16.16 -21.68
CA TYR A 465 -6.24 17.26 -22.14
C TYR A 465 -5.48 16.91 -23.42
N ARG A 466 -5.02 15.65 -23.57
CA ARG A 466 -4.33 15.19 -24.79
C ARG A 466 -5.27 15.07 -26.00
N LEU A 467 -6.57 14.84 -25.78
CA LEU A 467 -7.58 14.84 -26.84
C LEU A 467 -7.77 16.22 -27.46
N ASN A 468 -7.78 17.28 -26.63
CA ASN A 468 -7.96 18.65 -27.09
C ASN A 468 -7.13 19.63 -26.24
N PRO A 469 -5.82 19.76 -26.53
CA PRO A 469 -4.94 20.64 -25.77
C PRO A 469 -5.36 22.10 -25.92
N VAL A 470 -5.60 22.77 -24.80
CA VAL A 470 -5.84 24.22 -24.76
C VAL A 470 -4.68 24.96 -24.10
N GLU A 471 -4.63 26.29 -24.32
CA GLU A 471 -3.56 27.16 -23.82
C GLU A 471 -3.43 27.17 -22.29
N SER A 472 -2.21 27.51 -21.85
CA SER A 472 -1.70 27.33 -20.49
C SER A 472 -2.48 28.08 -19.39
N PRO A 473 -2.41 27.57 -18.14
CA PRO A 473 -3.19 28.07 -17.02
C PRO A 473 -2.79 29.49 -16.58
N SER A 474 -3.74 30.20 -15.96
CA SER A 474 -3.44 31.40 -15.17
C SER A 474 -2.80 31.01 -13.83
N THR A 475 -2.31 32.00 -13.08
CA THR A 475 -1.80 31.81 -11.71
C THR A 475 -2.90 31.63 -10.66
N GLU A 476 -4.18 31.55 -11.06
CA GLU A 476 -5.29 31.40 -10.12
C GLU A 476 -5.58 29.94 -9.80
N GLU A 477 -5.56 29.60 -8.51
CA GLU A 477 -5.98 28.29 -8.04
C GLU A 477 -7.47 28.05 -8.34
N VAL A 478 -7.73 26.99 -9.10
CA VAL A 478 -9.07 26.62 -9.56
C VAL A 478 -9.81 25.66 -8.61
N PHE A 479 -9.05 24.92 -7.80
CA PHE A 479 -9.57 24.01 -6.79
C PHE A 479 -8.69 24.08 -5.53
N LYS A 480 -9.31 23.96 -4.36
CA LYS A 480 -8.66 24.12 -3.03
C LYS A 480 -7.61 23.06 -2.72
N ASP A 481 -7.64 21.93 -3.41
CA ASP A 481 -6.77 20.76 -3.23
C ASP A 481 -5.88 20.49 -4.44
N VAL A 482 -5.81 21.43 -5.38
CA VAL A 482 -4.94 21.33 -6.56
C VAL A 482 -4.08 22.59 -6.66
N SER A 483 -2.90 22.52 -6.05
CA SER A 483 -1.89 23.58 -6.11
C SER A 483 -1.34 23.74 -7.53
N SER A 484 -0.86 24.95 -7.86
CA SER A 484 -0.18 25.25 -9.13
C SER A 484 1.09 24.41 -9.40
N SER A 485 1.66 23.79 -8.37
CA SER A 485 2.79 22.86 -8.48
C SER A 485 2.37 21.39 -8.63
N TYR A 486 1.07 21.07 -8.59
CA TYR A 486 0.58 19.71 -8.77
C TYR A 486 0.91 19.19 -10.18
N SER A 487 1.37 17.93 -10.30
CA SER A 487 1.88 17.37 -11.57
C SER A 487 0.88 17.40 -12.73
N PHE A 488 -0.42 17.42 -12.43
CA PHE A 488 -1.49 17.53 -13.42
C PHE A 488 -2.25 18.86 -13.35
N TYR A 489 -1.67 19.89 -12.72
CA TYR A 489 -2.34 21.19 -12.52
C TYR A 489 -2.81 21.78 -13.84
N LYS A 490 -1.95 21.76 -14.86
CA LYS A 490 -2.24 22.29 -16.20
C LYS A 490 -3.47 21.61 -16.81
N GLU A 491 -3.52 20.29 -16.73
CA GLU A 491 -4.58 19.47 -17.30
C GLU A 491 -5.88 19.63 -16.51
N ILE A 492 -5.81 19.62 -15.19
CA ILE A 492 -6.97 19.82 -14.30
C ILE A 492 -7.56 21.22 -14.49
N TYR A 493 -6.69 22.25 -14.57
CA TYR A 493 -7.09 23.62 -14.86
C TYR A 493 -7.81 23.71 -16.21
N ALA A 494 -7.21 23.15 -17.27
CA ALA A 494 -7.81 23.16 -18.60
C ALA A 494 -9.20 22.51 -18.59
N MET A 495 -9.35 21.36 -17.92
CA MET A 495 -10.63 20.66 -17.85
C MET A 495 -11.66 21.40 -16.98
N LYS A 496 -11.23 22.17 -15.98
CA LYS A 496 -12.12 23.07 -15.23
C LYS A 496 -12.64 24.20 -16.12
N GLN A 497 -11.76 24.84 -16.88
CA GLN A 497 -12.14 25.95 -17.77
C GLN A 497 -13.07 25.51 -18.90
N GLN A 498 -12.92 24.27 -19.38
CA GLN A 498 -13.82 23.67 -20.35
C GLN A 498 -15.14 23.18 -19.73
N GLY A 499 -15.30 23.27 -18.40
CA GLY A 499 -16.51 22.83 -17.69
C GLY A 499 -16.62 21.32 -17.46
N VAL A 500 -15.66 20.53 -17.96
CA VAL A 500 -15.62 19.06 -17.85
C VAL A 500 -15.56 18.63 -16.39
N PHE A 501 -14.75 19.31 -15.57
CA PHE A 501 -14.72 19.09 -14.14
C PHE A 501 -15.24 20.30 -13.37
N SER A 502 -16.35 20.12 -12.67
CA SER A 502 -16.93 21.15 -11.80
C SER A 502 -16.32 21.15 -10.39
N GLY A 503 -15.82 19.99 -9.94
CA GLY A 503 -15.43 19.72 -8.56
C GLY A 503 -16.63 19.70 -7.60
N ASN A 504 -16.37 19.45 -6.33
CA ASN A 504 -17.37 19.44 -5.27
C ASN A 504 -16.96 20.39 -4.15
N ASN A 505 -17.77 21.42 -3.86
CA ASN A 505 -17.49 22.46 -2.86
C ASN A 505 -16.12 23.16 -3.01
N GLY A 506 -15.63 23.25 -4.26
CA GLY A 506 -14.34 23.84 -4.60
C GLY A 506 -13.15 22.87 -4.55
N TYR A 507 -13.38 21.56 -4.34
CA TYR A 507 -12.36 20.52 -4.36
C TYR A 507 -12.46 19.67 -5.63
N PHE A 508 -11.31 19.23 -6.16
CA PHE A 508 -11.21 18.39 -7.35
C PHE A 508 -11.11 16.89 -7.02
N PHE A 509 -10.43 16.56 -5.92
CA PHE A 509 -10.04 15.23 -5.46
C PHE A 509 -9.20 14.47 -6.47
N PRO A 510 -7.95 14.91 -6.76
CA PRO A 510 -7.19 14.38 -7.89
C PRO A 510 -6.87 12.89 -7.81
N ARG A 511 -6.68 12.35 -6.60
CA ARG A 511 -6.32 10.95 -6.37
C ARG A 511 -7.54 10.02 -6.25
N GLU A 512 -8.76 10.56 -6.18
CA GLU A 512 -9.98 9.75 -6.08
C GLU A 512 -10.25 8.95 -7.35
N LYS A 513 -10.88 7.79 -7.16
CA LYS A 513 -11.25 6.88 -8.26
C LYS A 513 -12.46 7.43 -9.00
N LEU A 514 -12.44 7.41 -10.33
CA LEU A 514 -13.58 7.83 -11.12
C LEU A 514 -14.68 6.76 -11.10
N THR A 515 -15.90 7.14 -10.74
CA THR A 515 -17.06 6.24 -10.82
C THR A 515 -17.61 6.13 -12.24
N ARG A 516 -18.35 5.06 -12.53
CA ARG A 516 -18.98 4.84 -13.85
C ARG A 516 -20.02 5.91 -14.19
N ALA A 517 -20.73 6.45 -13.19
CA ALA A 517 -21.67 7.55 -13.37
C ALA A 517 -20.96 8.86 -13.76
N GLU A 518 -19.85 9.19 -13.10
CA GLU A 518 -19.04 10.36 -13.45
C GLU A 518 -18.41 10.23 -14.83
N MET A 519 -17.88 9.06 -15.17
CA MET A 519 -17.40 8.75 -16.52
C MET A 519 -18.49 8.98 -17.56
N ALA A 520 -19.72 8.54 -17.32
CA ALA A 520 -20.82 8.71 -18.26
C ALA A 520 -21.09 10.19 -18.57
N LYS A 521 -21.14 11.02 -17.53
CA LYS A 521 -21.28 12.47 -17.68
C LYS A 521 -20.12 13.06 -18.49
N ILE A 522 -18.88 12.75 -18.09
CA ILE A 522 -17.66 13.29 -18.74
C ILE A 522 -17.65 12.97 -20.22
N LEU A 523 -17.94 11.72 -20.61
CA LEU A 523 -17.92 11.33 -22.03
C LEU A 523 -19.01 12.01 -22.83
N VAL A 524 -20.21 12.17 -22.26
CA VAL A 524 -21.29 12.89 -22.95
C VAL A 524 -20.92 14.36 -23.16
N GLU A 525 -20.33 15.01 -22.17
CA GLU A 525 -19.97 16.43 -22.24
C GLU A 525 -18.73 16.69 -23.12
N VAL A 526 -17.72 15.83 -23.07
CA VAL A 526 -16.48 16.02 -23.85
C VAL A 526 -16.68 15.71 -25.34
N PHE A 527 -17.51 14.73 -25.66
CA PHE A 527 -17.74 14.30 -27.05
C PHE A 527 -19.05 14.86 -27.62
N ASP A 528 -19.70 15.81 -26.94
CA ASP A 528 -20.98 16.41 -27.33
C ASP A 528 -22.04 15.37 -27.75
N LEU A 529 -22.09 14.25 -27.02
CA LEU A 529 -22.92 13.11 -27.41
C LEU A 529 -24.39 13.46 -27.24
N THR A 530 -25.17 13.20 -28.28
CA THR A 530 -26.62 13.37 -28.26
C THR A 530 -27.32 12.03 -28.47
N GLY A 531 -28.59 11.95 -28.08
CA GLY A 531 -29.38 10.74 -28.21
C GLY A 531 -30.39 10.63 -27.08
N SER A 532 -31.37 9.76 -27.29
CA SER A 532 -32.34 9.42 -26.26
C SER A 532 -32.67 7.94 -26.38
N ALA A 533 -32.55 7.24 -25.26
CA ALA A 533 -32.94 5.86 -25.10
C ALA A 533 -33.47 5.68 -23.68
N ASP A 534 -34.20 4.59 -23.43
CA ASP A 534 -34.43 4.11 -22.08
C ASP A 534 -33.57 2.86 -21.89
N ALA A 535 -32.37 3.06 -21.34
CA ALA A 535 -31.42 1.96 -21.17
C ALA A 535 -32.00 0.94 -20.17
N PRO A 536 -31.98 -0.37 -20.49
CA PRO A 536 -32.66 -1.40 -19.70
C PRO A 536 -31.88 -1.84 -18.45
N PHE A 537 -31.11 -0.94 -17.83
CA PHE A 537 -30.26 -1.26 -16.68
C PHE A 537 -31.06 -1.28 -15.38
N LYS A 538 -31.04 -2.42 -14.67
CA LYS A 538 -31.86 -2.65 -13.46
C LYS A 538 -31.46 -1.78 -12.27
N ASP A 539 -30.19 -1.37 -12.23
CA ASP A 539 -29.58 -0.61 -11.15
C ASP A 539 -29.50 0.91 -11.42
N VAL A 540 -30.12 1.38 -12.50
CA VAL A 540 -30.20 2.80 -12.83
C VAL A 540 -31.64 3.28 -12.68
N SER A 541 -31.93 3.91 -11.54
CA SER A 541 -33.28 4.44 -11.27
C SER A 541 -33.60 5.66 -12.16
N GLN A 542 -34.89 5.87 -12.47
CA GLN A 542 -35.35 7.02 -13.26
C GLN A 542 -35.02 8.39 -12.63
N ASN A 543 -34.82 8.45 -11.32
CA ASN A 543 -34.48 9.67 -10.59
C ASN A 543 -32.96 9.82 -10.34
N MET A 544 -32.13 8.92 -10.86
CA MET A 544 -30.68 9.00 -10.68
C MET A 544 -30.13 10.19 -11.46
N TRP A 545 -29.26 10.99 -10.83
CA TRP A 545 -28.65 12.17 -11.46
C TRP A 545 -27.93 11.85 -12.79
N ALA A 546 -27.37 10.64 -12.91
CA ALA A 546 -26.65 10.19 -14.08
C ALA A 546 -27.50 9.50 -15.14
N LYS A 547 -28.83 9.31 -14.93
CA LYS A 547 -29.71 8.53 -15.81
C LYS A 547 -29.60 8.96 -17.27
N THR A 548 -29.77 10.26 -17.54
CA THR A 548 -29.73 10.81 -18.89
C THR A 548 -28.39 10.56 -19.59
N TYR A 549 -27.27 10.72 -18.87
CA TYR A 549 -25.94 10.48 -19.45
C TYR A 549 -25.74 9.00 -19.79
N ILE A 550 -26.20 8.10 -18.92
CA ILE A 550 -26.13 6.65 -19.14
C ILE A 550 -27.00 6.25 -20.34
N ASP A 551 -28.19 6.83 -20.48
CA ASP A 551 -29.08 6.61 -21.62
C ASP A 551 -28.44 7.07 -22.93
N ILE A 552 -27.77 8.22 -22.95
CA ILE A 552 -27.05 8.73 -24.12
C ILE A 552 -25.91 7.78 -24.50
N LEU A 553 -25.12 7.30 -23.54
CA LEU A 553 -24.08 6.30 -23.84
C LEU A 553 -24.67 5.00 -24.41
N TYR A 554 -25.82 4.57 -23.91
CA TYR A 554 -26.51 3.39 -24.43
C TYR A 554 -27.05 3.62 -25.85
N ALA A 555 -27.68 4.77 -26.11
CA ALA A 555 -28.19 5.16 -27.43
C ALA A 555 -27.08 5.18 -28.49
N ASN A 556 -25.87 5.56 -28.09
CA ASN A 556 -24.69 5.63 -28.95
C ASN A 556 -23.91 4.30 -29.05
N ASN A 557 -24.39 3.21 -28.44
CA ASN A 557 -23.70 1.92 -28.37
C ASN A 557 -22.31 1.97 -27.69
N ILE A 558 -22.07 2.96 -26.83
CA ILE A 558 -20.83 3.07 -26.06
C ILE A 558 -20.83 2.10 -24.88
N THR A 559 -22.00 1.88 -24.27
CA THR A 559 -22.21 0.92 -23.18
C THR A 559 -23.30 -0.10 -23.51
N LYS A 560 -23.11 -1.34 -23.04
CA LYS A 560 -24.13 -2.39 -23.02
C LYS A 560 -24.44 -2.89 -21.59
N GLY A 561 -23.76 -2.31 -20.60
CA GLY A 561 -23.77 -2.82 -19.22
C GLY A 561 -23.16 -4.22 -19.09
N SER A 562 -23.31 -4.80 -17.90
CA SER A 562 -22.93 -6.18 -17.59
C SER A 562 -24.06 -6.85 -16.81
N ALA A 563 -24.46 -8.06 -17.22
CA ALA A 563 -25.56 -8.81 -16.59
C ALA A 563 -26.88 -8.01 -16.40
N GLY A 564 -27.14 -7.04 -17.28
CA GLY A 564 -28.32 -6.16 -17.21
C GLY A 564 -28.19 -4.99 -16.24
N ASN A 565 -26.98 -4.67 -15.77
CA ASN A 565 -26.67 -3.56 -14.87
C ASN A 565 -25.63 -2.62 -15.49
N PHE A 566 -25.61 -1.36 -15.05
CA PHE A 566 -24.59 -0.38 -15.44
C PHE A 566 -23.50 -0.19 -14.38
N HIS A 567 -23.80 -0.45 -13.10
CA HIS A 567 -22.94 -0.24 -11.92
C HIS A 567 -22.49 1.21 -11.70
N PRO A 568 -23.41 2.18 -11.57
CA PRO A 568 -23.09 3.62 -11.60
C PRO A 568 -22.10 4.07 -10.50
N ALA A 569 -22.15 3.48 -9.31
CA ALA A 569 -21.26 3.82 -8.20
C ALA A 569 -19.91 3.09 -8.21
N ALA A 570 -19.73 2.08 -9.08
CA ALA A 570 -18.50 1.31 -9.13
C ALA A 570 -17.36 2.13 -9.76
N PRO A 571 -16.11 1.96 -9.30
CA PRO A 571 -14.96 2.57 -9.94
C PRO A 571 -14.74 1.99 -11.35
N VAL A 572 -14.24 2.83 -12.25
CA VAL A 572 -13.87 2.44 -13.62
C VAL A 572 -12.41 2.02 -13.65
N THR A 573 -12.10 0.88 -14.28
CA THR A 573 -10.71 0.48 -14.55
C THR A 573 -10.11 1.23 -15.74
N ARG A 574 -8.78 1.28 -15.84
CA ARG A 574 -8.08 1.92 -16.96
C ARG A 574 -8.44 1.30 -18.31
N ALA A 575 -8.58 -0.02 -18.38
CA ALA A 575 -9.01 -0.71 -19.60
C ALA A 575 -10.47 -0.41 -19.98
N GLU A 576 -11.38 -0.38 -19.01
CA GLU A 576 -12.76 0.05 -19.27
C GLU A 576 -12.80 1.48 -19.77
N PHE A 577 -12.10 2.40 -19.11
CA PHE A 577 -12.08 3.80 -19.54
C PHE A 577 -11.55 3.95 -20.98
N ALA A 578 -10.47 3.24 -21.33
CA ALA A 578 -9.94 3.22 -22.69
C ALA A 578 -11.01 2.76 -23.71
N VAL A 579 -11.70 1.65 -23.45
CA VAL A 579 -12.76 1.14 -24.34
C VAL A 579 -13.92 2.12 -24.50
N PHE A 580 -14.31 2.80 -23.41
CA PHE A 580 -15.37 3.78 -23.46
C PHE A 580 -14.98 5.04 -24.27
N VAL A 581 -13.75 5.55 -24.08
CA VAL A 581 -13.21 6.69 -24.83
C VAL A 581 -13.08 6.34 -26.32
N THR A 582 -12.55 5.16 -26.65
CA THR A 582 -12.45 4.68 -28.03
C THR A 582 -13.81 4.64 -28.71
N ARG A 583 -14.83 4.06 -28.06
CA ARG A 583 -16.18 4.02 -28.64
C ARG A 583 -16.81 5.40 -28.78
N ALA A 584 -16.48 6.34 -27.90
CA ALA A 584 -16.97 7.71 -27.98
C ALA A 584 -16.30 8.47 -29.14
N LEU A 585 -15.01 8.25 -29.41
CA LEU A 585 -14.29 8.80 -30.58
C LEU A 585 -14.87 8.35 -31.92
N GLU A 586 -15.60 7.23 -31.95
CA GLU A 586 -16.27 6.70 -33.14
C GLU A 586 -17.70 7.26 -33.34
N LYS A 587 -18.14 8.22 -32.53
CA LYS A 587 -19.44 8.89 -32.64
C LYS A 587 -19.23 10.33 -33.09
#